data_AF-A0A0L7L7S0-F1
#
_entry.id   AF-A0A0L7L7S0-F1
#
_cell.length_a   1.000
_cell.length_b   1.000
_cell.length_c   1.000
_cell.angle_alpha   90.00
_cell.angle_beta   90.00
_cell.angle_gamma   90.00
#
_symmetry.space_group_name_H-M   'P 1'
#
loop_
_entity.id
_entity.type
_entity.pdbx_description
1 polymer ?
#
loop_
_entity_poly.entity_id
_entity_poly.type
_entity_poly.pdbx_seq_one_letter_code
_entity_poly.pdbx_strand_id
1 'polypeptide(L)'
;MQVRDCADSSDEAAALCGEIATSRPEAVSCILPPYPEHGAYATDIAGAKPGQGYERVSLSITCERGYDARGVTSREFSCSHGVWTGSVPRCV
;
A
#
# COMPACT_ATOMS: atom_id res chain seq x y z
N MET A 1 -32.49 0.42 -35.73
CA MET A 1 -32.53 -0.08 -34.34
C MET A 1 -32.13 -1.54 -34.43
N GLN A 2 -30.96 -2.01 -34.01
CA GLN A 2 -30.18 -1.67 -32.84
C GLN A 2 -28.68 -1.86 -33.13
N VAL A 3 -27.92 -0.80 -32.81
CA VAL A 3 -26.49 -0.68 -32.54
C VAL A 3 -25.49 -1.63 -33.26
N ARG A 4 -24.71 -1.03 -34.17
CA ARG A 4 -23.47 -1.59 -34.71
C ARG A 4 -22.37 -1.17 -33.75
N ASP A 5 -21.84 -2.09 -32.97
CA ASP A 5 -20.58 -1.89 -32.24
C ASP A 5 -19.80 -3.20 -32.25
N CYS A 6 -19.00 -3.36 -33.30
CA CYS A 6 -17.75 -4.08 -33.21
C CYS A 6 -16.73 -3.24 -33.98
N ALA A 7 -16.11 -2.32 -33.26
CA ALA A 7 -14.95 -1.51 -33.62
C ALA A 7 -14.14 -1.40 -32.31
N ASP A 8 -12.83 -1.58 -32.22
CA ASP A 8 -11.76 -1.82 -33.18
C ASP A 8 -10.59 -2.40 -32.35
N SER A 9 -9.88 -3.39 -32.90
CA SER A 9 -8.53 -3.83 -32.52
C SER A 9 -8.23 -4.23 -31.06
N SER A 10 -8.33 -5.54 -30.79
CA SER A 10 -7.45 -6.35 -29.91
C SER A 10 -6.90 -5.72 -28.63
N ASP A 11 -7.58 -5.91 -27.50
CA ASP A 11 -7.01 -6.47 -26.25
C ASP A 11 -8.14 -6.76 -25.23
N GLU A 12 -8.82 -7.91 -25.39
CA GLU A 12 -9.80 -8.43 -24.43
C GLU A 12 -9.07 -9.05 -23.23
N ALA A 13 -8.78 -8.26 -22.20
CA ALA A 13 -8.38 -8.77 -20.90
C ALA A 13 -9.49 -8.54 -19.87
N ALA A 14 -10.63 -9.23 -20.02
CA ALA A 14 -11.62 -9.63 -19.00
C ALA A 14 -11.99 -8.67 -17.85
N ALA A 15 -11.79 -7.36 -17.99
CA ALA A 15 -12.03 -6.38 -16.94
C ALA A 15 -12.76 -5.20 -17.56
N LEU A 16 -13.78 -4.71 -16.85
CA LEU A 16 -14.55 -3.48 -17.10
C LEU A 16 -15.91 -3.64 -17.80
N CYS A 17 -16.88 -4.27 -17.11
CA CYS A 17 -18.26 -3.76 -17.12
C CYS A 17 -18.39 -2.72 -15.99
N GLY A 18 -18.09 -1.45 -16.29
CA GLY A 18 -18.28 -0.33 -15.35
C GLY A 18 -17.03 0.53 -15.14
N GLU A 19 -16.81 1.44 -16.09
CA GLU A 19 -16.08 2.71 -16.05
C GLU A 19 -15.69 3.19 -14.63
N ILE A 20 -14.41 3.37 -14.27
CA ILE A 20 -13.58 4.53 -14.62
C ILE A 20 -12.11 4.13 -14.91
N ALA A 21 -11.55 4.66 -16.00
CA ALA A 21 -10.15 4.50 -16.41
C ALA A 21 -9.17 5.38 -15.60
N THR A 22 -7.95 4.85 -15.43
CA THR A 22 -6.66 5.53 -15.16
C THR A 22 -6.25 5.86 -13.71
N SER A 23 -5.65 4.87 -13.02
CA SER A 23 -4.28 4.99 -12.45
C SER A 23 -3.87 3.71 -11.72
N ARG A 24 -3.44 2.66 -12.46
CA ARG A 24 -3.15 1.32 -11.87
C ARG A 24 -4.45 0.76 -11.24
N PRO A 25 -4.63 -0.53 -10.92
CA PRO A 25 -5.53 -0.80 -9.80
C PRO A 25 -4.91 0.00 -8.64
N GLU A 26 -5.57 1.06 -8.17
CA GLU A 26 -5.25 1.59 -6.85
C GLU A 26 -5.22 0.36 -5.97
N ALA A 27 -4.02 0.07 -5.49
CA ALA A 27 -3.76 -1.12 -4.75
C ALA A 27 -4.58 -0.98 -3.47
N VAL A 28 -5.79 -1.56 -3.46
CA VAL A 28 -6.52 -1.91 -2.24
C VAL A 28 -5.62 -2.76 -1.32
N SER A 29 -4.51 -3.25 -1.86
CA SER A 29 -3.38 -3.77 -1.13
C SER A 29 -2.43 -2.66 -0.62
N CYS A 30 -2.31 -2.61 0.69
CA CYS A 30 -1.27 -1.93 1.45
C CYS A 30 0.11 -2.48 1.11
N ILE A 31 0.83 -1.76 0.26
CA ILE A 31 2.21 -2.10 -0.07
C ILE A 31 3.10 -1.71 1.10
N LEU A 32 3.86 -2.67 1.64
CA LEU A 32 4.80 -2.40 2.71
C LEU A 32 5.87 -1.41 2.22
N PRO A 33 6.04 -0.27 2.90
CA PRO A 33 7.10 0.68 2.58
C PRO A 33 8.49 0.06 2.86
N PRO A 34 9.58 0.59 2.31
CA PRO A 34 10.93 0.17 2.70
C PRO A 34 11.21 0.48 4.18
N TYR A 35 12.19 -0.22 4.77
CA TYR A 35 12.60 0.02 6.15
C TYR A 35 13.14 1.46 6.33
N PRO A 36 12.77 2.17 7.40
CA PRO A 36 13.26 3.51 7.67
C PRO A 36 14.76 3.49 7.99
N GLU A 37 15.44 4.61 7.70
CA GLU A 37 16.81 4.81 8.16
C GLU A 37 16.84 4.93 9.69
N HIS A 38 17.83 4.29 10.31
CA HIS A 38 18.02 4.21 11.76
C HIS A 38 16.85 3.59 12.56
N GLY A 39 16.05 2.76 11.87
CA GLY A 39 14.94 2.05 12.47
C GLY A 39 14.58 0.79 11.72
N ALA A 40 13.68 0.03 12.29
CA ALA A 40 13.04 -1.10 11.65
C ALA A 40 11.54 -1.04 11.92
N TYR A 41 10.76 -1.74 11.13
CA TYR A 41 9.37 -1.98 11.45
C TYR A 41 9.08 -3.46 11.46
N ALA A 42 8.26 -3.89 12.41
CA ALA A 42 7.73 -5.24 12.47
C ALA A 42 6.29 -5.23 11.98
N THR A 43 5.88 -6.29 11.31
CA THR A 43 4.50 -6.49 10.88
C THR A 43 3.85 -7.58 11.70
N ASP A 44 2.52 -7.57 11.82
CA ASP A 44 1.78 -8.69 12.42
C ASP A 44 1.89 -9.98 11.57
N ILE A 45 2.14 -9.82 10.27
CA ILE A 45 2.26 -10.92 9.31
C ILE A 45 3.68 -11.52 9.36
N ALA A 46 3.78 -12.81 9.64
CA ALA A 46 5.06 -13.53 9.63
C ALA A 46 5.64 -13.61 8.21
N GLY A 47 6.88 -13.14 8.04
CA GLY A 47 7.58 -13.19 6.75
C GLY A 47 7.18 -12.10 5.76
N ALA A 48 6.45 -11.07 6.19
CA ALA A 48 6.12 -9.95 5.32
C ALA A 48 7.37 -9.16 4.94
N LYS A 49 7.45 -8.80 3.66
CA LYS A 49 8.60 -8.08 3.11
C LYS A 49 8.18 -6.72 2.55
N PRO A 50 9.06 -5.70 2.64
CA PRO A 50 8.86 -4.45 1.94
C PRO A 50 8.59 -4.69 0.45
N GLY A 51 7.64 -3.95 -0.11
CA GLY A 51 7.18 -4.10 -1.50
C GLY A 51 6.07 -5.13 -1.72
N GLN A 52 5.68 -5.92 -0.71
CA GLN A 52 4.50 -6.79 -0.80
C GLN A 52 3.23 -6.03 -0.43
N GLY A 53 2.15 -6.29 -1.16
CA GLY A 53 0.83 -5.71 -0.93
C GLY A 53 -0.09 -6.62 -0.12
N TYR A 54 -0.72 -6.09 0.93
CA TYR A 54 -1.69 -6.81 1.76
C TYR A 54 -3.00 -6.06 1.89
N GLU A 55 -4.15 -6.73 1.96
CA GLU A 55 -5.44 -6.04 2.13
C GLU A 55 -5.53 -5.30 3.48
N ARG A 56 -4.96 -5.89 4.53
CA ARG A 56 -4.82 -5.30 5.85
C ARG A 56 -3.49 -5.71 6.48
N VAL A 57 -2.75 -4.74 7.02
CA VAL A 57 -1.50 -5.00 7.73
C VAL A 57 -1.26 -3.94 8.79
N SER A 58 -0.68 -4.34 9.92
CA SER A 58 -0.22 -3.42 10.95
C SER A 58 1.30 -3.43 10.99
N LEU A 59 1.90 -2.24 11.01
CA LEU A 59 3.33 -1.98 11.18
C LEU A 59 3.58 -1.36 12.55
N SER A 60 4.60 -1.86 13.24
CA SER A 60 5.10 -1.29 14.48
C SER A 60 6.55 -0.87 14.28
N ILE A 61 6.80 0.44 14.31
CA ILE A 61 8.12 1.03 14.15
C ILE A 61 8.90 0.92 15.46
N THR A 62 10.12 0.44 15.31
CA THR A 62 11.12 0.38 16.37
C THR A 62 12.34 1.16 15.89
N CYS A 63 12.58 2.33 16.50
CA CYS A 63 13.83 3.05 16.30
C CYS A 63 14.96 2.40 17.11
N GLU A 64 16.19 2.51 16.62
CA GLU A 64 17.36 2.05 17.37
C GLU A 64 17.58 2.90 18.64
N ARG A 65 18.29 2.34 19.63
CA ARG A 65 18.50 3.04 20.92
C ARG A 65 19.28 4.33 20.70
N GLY A 66 18.66 5.46 21.05
CA GLY A 66 19.25 6.80 20.91
C GLY A 66 18.61 7.65 19.81
N TYR A 67 17.68 7.09 19.03
CA TYR A 67 16.94 7.81 18.00
C TYR A 67 15.47 7.93 18.38
N ASP A 68 14.89 9.10 18.10
CA ASP A 68 13.49 9.36 18.36
C ASP A 68 12.72 9.47 17.04
N ALA A 69 11.50 8.95 17.05
CA ALA A 69 10.58 9.07 15.93
C ALA A 69 10.08 10.53 15.85
N ARG A 70 10.88 11.40 15.23
CA ARG A 70 10.60 12.82 15.12
C ARG A 70 9.47 13.06 14.12
N GLY A 71 8.46 13.81 14.53
CA GLY A 71 7.37 14.23 13.64
C GLY A 71 6.22 13.22 13.51
N VAL A 72 6.18 12.17 14.33
CA VAL A 72 4.99 11.31 14.45
C VAL A 72 4.56 11.17 15.91
N THR A 73 3.25 11.13 16.09
CA THR A 73 2.63 10.89 17.40
C THR A 73 2.58 9.40 17.73
N SER A 74 2.52 8.55 16.71
CA SER A 74 2.37 7.10 16.83
C SER A 74 3.48 6.38 16.08
N ARG A 75 4.00 5.32 16.71
CA ARG A 75 4.96 4.37 16.13
C ARG A 75 4.25 3.15 15.54
N GLU A 76 2.93 3.09 15.69
CA GLU A 76 2.08 2.01 15.20
C GLU A 76 1.22 2.56 14.06
N PHE A 77 1.25 1.86 12.94
CA PHE A 77 0.53 2.21 11.73
C PHE A 77 -0.26 1.01 11.28
N SER A 78 -1.50 1.24 10.88
CA SER A 78 -2.34 0.19 10.32
C SER A 78 -2.72 0.60 8.93
N CYS A 79 -2.73 -0.35 8.02
CA CYS A 79 -3.25 -0.15 6.69
C CYS A 79 -4.39 -1.10 6.43
N SER A 80 -5.42 -0.57 5.78
CA SER A 80 -6.60 -1.32 5.36
C SER A 80 -7.09 -0.77 4.04
N HIS A 81 -7.31 -1.64 3.05
CA HIS A 81 -7.80 -1.25 1.72
C HIS A 81 -6.91 -0.19 1.04
N GLY A 82 -5.59 -0.24 1.25
CA GLY A 82 -4.64 0.74 0.71
C GLY A 82 -4.54 2.06 1.52
N VAL A 83 -5.37 2.23 2.55
CA VAL A 83 -5.38 3.42 3.40
C VAL A 83 -4.53 3.21 4.64
N TRP A 84 -3.42 3.92 4.74
CA TRP A 84 -2.56 3.96 5.93
C TRP A 84 -3.10 4.94 6.97
N THR A 85 -3.23 4.52 8.24
CA THR A 85 -3.64 5.38 9.36
C THR A 85 -2.54 6.32 9.86
N GLY A 86 -1.32 6.16 9.32
CA GLY A 86 -0.22 7.10 9.51
C GLY A 86 0.95 6.75 8.59
N SER A 87 2.12 7.32 8.86
CA SER A 87 3.25 7.23 7.95
C SER A 87 4.52 6.86 8.69
N VAL A 88 5.33 6.00 8.07
CA VAL A 88 6.62 5.58 8.64
C VAL A 88 7.51 6.82 8.89
N PRO A 89 7.84 7.15 10.14
CA PRO A 89 8.74 8.24 10.48
C PRO A 89 10.18 7.88 10.12
N ARG A 90 11.00 8.93 10.04
CA ARG A 90 12.45 8.76 10.09
C ARG A 90 12.88 8.80 11.55
N CYS A 91 13.71 7.85 11.96
CA CYS A 91 14.36 7.87 13.25
C CYS A 91 15.58 8.81 13.12
N VAL A 92 15.63 9.87 13.92
CA VAL A 92 16.70 10.90 13.90
C VAL A 92 17.16 11.24 15.30
#